data_AF-A0A6V7X284-F1
#
_entry.id   AF-A0A6V7X284-F1
#
_cell.length_a   1.000
_cell.length_b   1.000
_cell.length_c   1.000
_cell.angle_alpha   90.00
_cell.angle_beta   90.00
_cell.angle_gamma   90.00
#
_symmetry.space_group_name_H-M   'P 1'
#
loop_
_entity.id
_entity.type
_entity.pdbx_description
1 polymer ?
#
loop_
_entity_poly.entity_id
_entity_poly.type
_entity_poly.pdbx_seq_one_letter_code
_entity_poly.pdbx_strand_id
1 'polypeptide(L)'
;MIVPVLTSMFVHLAKNHFGSELLLDDIQASCYKILDSLYLVNGLSIAYSQRRSIQIEVERHRAALGQCLGAFAATFPVAFLENEFNSSNKLSVLAKSREQSVQVQEMLQNLSQHIPQLDKILLDIEQTAEKGVLYIDSPNTFDVDVPLICSYLAYWWQFGPEGPNRPSLPITQVSSEHINRFFCSLLRLMRDHIGREIAPWLCRAHSSAVPLIQFVSCDPVKDYLLPVAEHLRNMAEKAYTEEERMRTHPDEADDAAVAEDNARLVRDVYAFFPILMKYTDLHRAKWLKTPSWESDGIYENVAVIFRIWSLSQHFKREELNYMAQFEDNDTEDGGGAGGEMKTGKAAIAERKKRRREGQVRRNKHANSIVIACLKRLLPVGLNVFGGRELDIVQQSKERFLAKVNEDKVREFIKGRLLLPVRTDPTDKNAWQLNLYRKIGKSQMRSKEEMSHEAVVDKIVKMGQVVAILHTTEHPQSFKPSEWKKMVSNQRKRAVVACFRMIPVYSIPRHRGINLFLPAFSQKWLADEDVDQDRLVADVCASNTSGVASTTIRSIESASPVVAHLVEDETGLLKIEEGPTEKQKNFFYKIYFLILKTK
;
A
#
# COMPACT_ATOMS: atom_id res chain seq x y z
N MET A 1 23.44 13.34 -16.26
CA MET A 1 22.79 13.05 -17.57
C MET A 1 23.29 11.75 -18.20
N ILE A 2 24.60 11.45 -18.19
CA ILE A 2 25.15 10.25 -18.84
C ILE A 2 24.81 8.93 -18.14
N VAL A 3 24.78 8.90 -16.80
CA VAL A 3 24.55 7.67 -16.02
C VAL A 3 23.23 6.98 -16.38
N PRO A 4 22.06 7.65 -16.40
CA PRO A 4 20.82 6.99 -16.82
C PRO A 4 20.86 6.41 -18.25
N VAL A 5 21.49 7.11 -19.20
CA VAL A 5 21.63 6.64 -20.59
C VAL A 5 22.49 5.38 -20.65
N LEU A 6 23.62 5.37 -19.94
CA LEU A 6 24.47 4.20 -19.81
C LEU A 6 23.74 3.04 -19.15
N THR A 7 22.99 3.28 -18.06
CA THR A 7 22.19 2.26 -17.40
C THR A 7 21.20 1.62 -18.36
N SER A 8 20.39 2.40 -19.08
CA SER A 8 19.43 1.87 -20.05
C SER A 8 20.11 1.08 -21.16
N MET A 9 21.24 1.57 -21.69
CA MET A 9 22.02 0.86 -22.70
C MET A 9 22.51 -0.49 -22.16
N PHE A 10 23.18 -0.53 -21.00
CA PHE A 10 23.71 -1.78 -20.44
C PHE A 10 22.61 -2.75 -20.04
N VAL A 11 21.47 -2.28 -19.51
CA VAL A 11 20.30 -3.14 -19.24
C VAL A 11 19.77 -3.76 -20.53
N HIS A 12 19.68 -2.98 -21.61
CA HIS A 12 19.26 -3.50 -22.91
C HIS A 12 20.25 -4.55 -23.44
N LEU A 13 21.55 -4.30 -23.35
CA LEU A 13 22.58 -5.25 -23.76
C LEU A 13 22.55 -6.54 -22.93
N ALA A 14 22.39 -6.44 -21.61
CA ALA A 14 22.29 -7.59 -20.70
C ALA A 14 21.09 -8.47 -21.03
N LYS A 15 19.90 -7.85 -21.22
CA LYS A 15 18.65 -8.57 -21.51
C LYS A 15 18.70 -9.32 -22.85
N ASN A 16 19.37 -8.76 -23.85
CA ASN A 16 19.48 -9.36 -25.17
C ASN A 16 20.77 -10.16 -25.38
N HIS A 17 21.62 -10.27 -24.35
CA HIS A 17 22.90 -10.98 -24.39
C HIS A 17 23.89 -10.48 -25.47
N PHE A 18 23.81 -9.20 -25.87
CA PHE A 18 24.68 -8.63 -26.91
C PHE A 18 26.06 -8.18 -26.41
N GLY A 19 26.31 -8.25 -25.10
CA GLY A 19 27.54 -7.76 -24.49
C GLY A 19 28.83 -8.39 -25.04
N SER A 20 28.83 -9.70 -25.25
CA SER A 20 29.98 -10.43 -25.82
C SER A 20 30.21 -10.19 -27.31
N GLU A 21 29.24 -9.59 -28.01
CA GLU A 21 29.33 -9.26 -29.43
C GLU A 21 29.73 -7.80 -29.66
N LEU A 22 29.27 -6.89 -28.80
CA LEU A 22 29.42 -5.44 -28.99
C LEU A 22 30.53 -4.82 -28.12
N LEU A 23 30.80 -5.34 -26.92
CA LEU A 23 31.72 -4.72 -25.96
C LEU A 23 33.14 -5.31 -26.06
N LEU A 24 33.68 -5.31 -27.28
CA LEU A 24 35.00 -5.87 -27.62
C LEU A 24 35.99 -4.79 -28.05
N ASP A 25 37.27 -5.14 -28.09
CA ASP A 25 38.37 -4.35 -28.67
C ASP A 25 38.37 -2.87 -28.20
N ASP A 26 38.27 -1.88 -29.09
CA ASP A 26 38.33 -0.45 -28.74
C ASP A 26 37.13 0.00 -27.87
N ILE A 27 35.97 -0.62 -28.05
CA ILE A 27 34.79 -0.38 -27.22
C ILE A 27 35.06 -0.90 -25.81
N GLN A 28 35.74 -2.04 -25.68
CA GLN A 28 36.12 -2.58 -24.39
C GLN A 28 37.10 -1.65 -23.65
N ALA A 29 38.09 -1.07 -24.33
CA ALA A 29 38.99 -0.09 -23.73
C ALA A 29 38.23 1.17 -23.25
N SER A 30 37.22 1.60 -24.01
CA SER A 30 36.33 2.71 -23.62
C SER A 30 35.46 2.33 -22.40
N CYS A 31 35.00 1.09 -22.32
CA CYS A 31 34.28 0.57 -21.16
C CYS A 31 35.14 0.60 -19.89
N TYR A 32 36.42 0.22 -19.96
CA TYR A 32 37.34 0.34 -18.83
C TYR A 32 37.53 1.80 -18.39
N LYS A 33 37.64 2.77 -19.32
CA LYS A 33 37.68 4.21 -18.98
C LYS A 33 36.43 4.67 -18.24
N ILE A 34 35.26 4.25 -18.72
CA ILE A 34 33.98 4.56 -18.08
C ILE A 34 33.96 3.97 -16.66
N LEU A 35 34.32 2.69 -16.54
CA LEU A 35 34.33 1.98 -15.27
C LEU A 35 35.29 2.62 -14.25
N ASP A 36 36.53 2.90 -14.64
CA ASP A 36 37.54 3.56 -13.80
C ASP A 36 37.05 4.95 -13.36
N SER A 37 36.45 5.73 -14.28
CA SER A 37 35.87 7.04 -13.95
C SER A 37 34.71 6.94 -12.95
N LEU A 38 33.84 5.94 -13.08
CA LEU A 38 32.72 5.72 -12.15
C LEU A 38 33.22 5.36 -10.75
N TYR A 39 34.25 4.52 -10.63
CA TYR A 39 34.86 4.19 -9.34
C TYR A 39 35.66 5.35 -8.75
N LEU A 40 36.36 6.13 -9.58
CA LEU A 40 37.06 7.31 -9.12
C LEU A 40 36.09 8.30 -8.45
N VAL A 41 34.91 8.53 -9.04
CA VAL A 41 33.86 9.36 -8.42
C VAL A 41 33.43 8.79 -7.06
N ASN A 42 33.32 7.47 -6.93
CA ASN A 42 32.97 6.81 -5.66
C ASN A 42 34.07 6.97 -4.59
N GLY A 43 35.35 6.87 -4.99
CA GLY A 43 36.51 6.97 -4.10
C GLY A 43 36.88 8.40 -3.68
N LEU A 44 36.42 9.42 -4.41
CA LEU A 44 36.72 10.82 -4.14
C LEU A 44 35.88 11.46 -3.02
N SER A 45 35.12 10.67 -2.24
CA SER A 45 34.24 11.21 -1.20
C SER A 45 34.93 12.14 -0.20
N ILE A 46 36.20 11.87 0.13
CA ILE A 46 37.00 12.73 1.00
C ILE A 46 37.38 14.03 0.28
N ALA A 47 37.72 13.96 -1.01
CA ALA A 47 38.21 15.09 -1.80
C ALA A 47 37.16 16.17 -2.07
N TYR A 48 35.88 15.81 -2.17
CA TYR A 48 34.78 16.77 -2.33
C TYR A 48 33.97 17.04 -1.05
N SER A 49 34.37 16.49 0.10
CA SER A 49 33.73 16.73 1.40
C SER A 49 33.64 18.22 1.77
N GLN A 50 34.58 19.04 1.30
CA GLN A 50 34.61 20.49 1.51
C GLN A 50 33.81 21.28 0.46
N ARG A 51 33.31 20.61 -0.59
CA ARG A 51 32.58 21.22 -1.71
C ARG A 51 31.12 20.80 -1.68
N ARG A 52 30.31 21.49 -0.86
CA ARG A 52 28.89 21.18 -0.60
C ARG A 52 28.06 20.95 -1.87
N SER A 53 28.24 21.75 -2.93
CA SER A 53 27.49 21.59 -4.19
C SER A 53 27.82 20.27 -4.91
N ILE A 54 29.09 19.87 -4.93
CA ILE A 54 29.52 18.61 -5.54
C ILE A 54 29.05 17.44 -4.69
N GLN A 55 29.17 17.55 -3.37
CA GLN A 55 28.71 16.53 -2.43
C GLN A 55 27.21 16.23 -2.62
N ILE A 56 26.37 17.26 -2.68
CA ILE A 56 24.92 17.10 -2.89
C ILE A 56 24.62 16.39 -4.20
N GLU A 57 25.28 16.78 -5.30
CA GLU A 57 25.05 16.15 -6.61
C GLU A 57 25.54 14.69 -6.66
N VAL A 58 26.67 14.37 -6.02
CA VAL A 58 27.15 12.98 -5.93
C VAL A 58 26.21 12.14 -5.07
N GLU A 59 25.78 12.64 -3.91
CA GLU A 59 24.83 11.97 -3.03
C GLU A 59 23.50 11.69 -3.73
N ARG A 60 22.99 12.66 -4.49
CA ARG A 60 21.75 12.55 -5.26
C ARG A 60 21.81 11.45 -6.32
N HIS A 61 22.97 11.21 -6.91
CA HIS A 61 23.14 10.30 -8.04
C HIS A 61 23.83 8.97 -7.69
N ARG A 62 24.27 8.77 -6.45
CA ARG A 62 24.98 7.57 -5.98
C ARG A 62 24.24 6.27 -6.30
N ALA A 63 22.95 6.20 -5.96
CA ALA A 63 22.14 5.01 -6.24
C ALA A 63 22.03 4.70 -7.74
N ALA A 64 21.93 5.73 -8.59
CA ALA A 64 21.90 5.57 -10.04
C ALA A 64 23.26 5.07 -10.58
N LEU A 65 24.36 5.51 -9.96
CA LEU A 65 25.71 5.01 -10.27
C LEU A 65 25.83 3.51 -9.96
N GLY A 66 25.37 3.06 -8.78
CA GLY A 66 25.37 1.63 -8.46
C GLY A 66 24.50 0.79 -9.39
N GLN A 67 23.32 1.30 -9.79
CA GLN A 67 22.49 0.66 -10.81
C GLN A 67 23.21 0.56 -12.16
N CYS A 68 23.92 1.61 -12.58
CA CYS A 68 24.71 1.61 -13.81
C CYS A 68 25.82 0.57 -13.74
N LEU A 69 26.55 0.49 -12.63
CA LEU A 69 27.60 -0.51 -12.42
C LEU A 69 27.05 -1.93 -12.37
N GLY A 70 25.89 -2.14 -11.72
CA GLY A 70 25.20 -3.42 -11.74
C GLY A 70 24.73 -3.82 -13.14
N ALA A 71 24.20 -2.88 -13.93
CA ALA A 71 23.81 -3.14 -15.32
C ALA A 71 25.03 -3.46 -16.20
N PHE A 72 26.14 -2.72 -16.03
CA PHE A 72 27.41 -2.99 -16.69
C PHE A 72 27.93 -4.40 -16.36
N ALA A 73 27.92 -4.77 -15.08
CA ALA A 73 28.39 -6.07 -14.62
C ALA A 73 27.58 -7.26 -15.17
N ALA A 74 26.30 -7.05 -15.51
CA ALA A 74 25.44 -8.06 -16.10
C ALA A 74 25.64 -8.27 -17.61
N THR A 75 26.47 -7.45 -18.27
CA THR A 75 26.69 -7.54 -19.74
C THR A 75 28.14 -7.52 -20.17
N PHE A 76 29.07 -7.04 -19.34
CA PHE A 76 30.46 -6.89 -19.77
C PHE A 76 31.14 -8.26 -19.92
N PRO A 77 31.79 -8.56 -21.06
CA PRO A 77 32.27 -9.92 -21.37
C PRO A 77 33.60 -10.31 -20.71
N VAL A 78 34.06 -9.52 -19.73
CA VAL A 78 35.33 -9.74 -19.01
C VAL A 78 35.10 -9.59 -17.51
N ALA A 79 35.66 -10.51 -16.72
CA ALA A 79 35.54 -10.56 -15.27
C ALA A 79 36.38 -9.44 -14.61
N PHE A 80 35.94 -8.19 -14.76
CA PHE A 80 36.74 -7.00 -14.44
C PHE A 80 37.10 -6.84 -12.96
N LEU A 81 36.41 -7.52 -12.02
CA LEU A 81 36.76 -7.56 -10.59
C LEU A 81 37.81 -8.63 -10.25
N GLU A 82 38.18 -9.48 -11.21
CA GLU A 82 39.15 -10.57 -11.09
C GLU A 82 40.19 -10.46 -12.22
N ASN A 83 40.99 -9.39 -12.15
CA ASN A 83 41.89 -8.98 -13.23
C ASN A 83 42.92 -10.05 -13.63
N GLU A 84 43.24 -10.97 -12.72
CA GLU A 84 44.14 -12.10 -12.93
C GLU A 84 43.65 -13.05 -14.04
N PHE A 85 42.33 -13.18 -14.26
CA PHE A 85 41.77 -14.05 -15.30
C PHE A 85 41.62 -13.37 -16.66
N ASN A 86 41.79 -12.04 -16.73
CA ASN A 86 41.57 -11.30 -17.97
C ASN A 86 42.53 -11.73 -19.09
N SER A 87 43.75 -12.14 -18.74
CA SER A 87 44.74 -12.67 -19.70
C SER A 87 44.33 -14.03 -20.29
N SER A 88 43.51 -14.80 -19.57
CA SER A 88 43.02 -16.12 -19.99
C SER A 88 41.72 -16.02 -20.81
N ASN A 89 41.02 -14.90 -20.72
CA ASN A 89 39.78 -14.66 -21.45
C ASN A 89 40.05 -14.17 -22.88
N LYS A 90 39.69 -14.98 -23.88
CA LYS A 90 39.86 -14.66 -25.32
C LYS A 90 39.13 -13.39 -25.77
N LEU A 91 38.06 -13.00 -25.09
CA LEU A 91 37.30 -11.78 -25.38
C LEU A 91 37.98 -10.53 -24.81
N SER A 92 38.98 -10.69 -23.95
CA SER A 92 39.69 -9.57 -23.34
C SER A 92 40.72 -8.97 -24.29
N VAL A 93 40.71 -7.64 -24.41
CA VAL A 93 41.73 -6.86 -25.11
C VAL A 93 43.11 -7.10 -24.48
N LEU A 94 43.16 -7.41 -23.17
CA LEU A 94 44.39 -7.76 -22.46
C LEU A 94 44.96 -9.13 -22.86
N ALA A 95 44.12 -10.06 -23.32
CA ALA A 95 44.59 -11.33 -23.86
C ALA A 95 45.19 -11.14 -25.27
N LYS A 96 44.65 -10.20 -26.05
CA LYS A 96 45.11 -9.84 -27.41
C LYS A 96 46.33 -8.90 -27.42
N SER A 97 46.64 -8.23 -26.30
CA SER A 97 47.65 -7.17 -26.23
C SER A 97 49.11 -7.65 -26.26
N ARG A 98 49.38 -8.96 -26.16
CA ARG A 98 50.76 -9.50 -26.25
C ARG A 98 51.46 -9.15 -27.57
N GLU A 99 50.69 -8.86 -28.62
CA GLU A 99 51.18 -8.49 -29.95
C GLU A 99 51.16 -6.95 -30.20
N GLN A 100 50.75 -6.14 -29.21
CA GLN A 100 50.63 -4.68 -29.31
C GLN A 100 51.86 -3.95 -28.75
N SER A 101 51.99 -2.65 -29.04
CA SER A 101 53.13 -1.84 -28.58
C SER A 101 53.16 -1.68 -27.05
N VAL A 102 54.36 -1.50 -26.49
CA VAL A 102 54.58 -1.31 -25.04
C VAL A 102 53.73 -0.17 -24.47
N GLN A 103 53.54 0.92 -25.22
CA GLN A 103 52.69 2.05 -24.82
C GLN A 103 51.20 1.68 -24.71
N VAL A 104 50.70 0.81 -25.60
CA VAL A 104 49.31 0.34 -25.53
C VAL A 104 49.13 -0.60 -24.34
N GLN A 105 50.12 -1.45 -24.05
CA GLN A 105 50.12 -2.31 -22.88
C GLN A 105 50.14 -1.52 -21.56
N GLU A 106 50.96 -0.48 -21.47
CA GLU A 106 51.04 0.39 -20.30
C GLU A 106 49.74 1.19 -20.10
N MET A 107 49.15 1.71 -21.18
CA MET A 107 47.84 2.36 -21.14
C MET A 107 46.74 1.39 -20.66
N LEU A 108 46.74 0.16 -21.16
CA LEU A 108 45.79 -0.89 -20.78
C LEU A 108 45.96 -1.39 -19.33
N GLN A 109 47.18 -1.38 -18.78
CA GLN A 109 47.41 -1.65 -17.36
C GLN A 109 46.91 -0.50 -16.48
N ASN A 110 47.15 0.75 -16.88
CA ASN A 110 46.72 1.94 -16.13
C ASN A 110 45.19 2.15 -16.17
N LEU A 111 44.49 1.55 -17.14
CA LEU A 111 43.04 1.62 -17.32
C LEU A 111 42.20 0.99 -16.20
N SER A 112 42.83 0.32 -15.23
CA SER A 112 42.15 -0.45 -14.17
C SER A 112 42.61 -0.10 -12.76
N GLN A 113 43.36 0.99 -12.57
CA GLN A 113 44.00 1.31 -11.29
C GLN A 113 43.00 1.52 -10.15
N HIS A 114 41.80 2.07 -10.41
CA HIS A 114 40.81 2.35 -9.37
C HIS A 114 39.74 1.26 -9.23
N ILE A 115 39.75 0.24 -10.09
CA ILE A 115 38.78 -0.85 -10.05
C ILE A 115 39.14 -1.78 -8.88
N PRO A 116 38.23 -1.97 -7.90
CA PRO A 116 38.49 -2.85 -6.77
C PRO A 116 38.46 -4.34 -7.19
N GLN A 117 39.13 -5.18 -6.40
CA GLN A 117 39.05 -6.63 -6.53
C GLN A 117 37.79 -7.18 -5.87
N LEU A 118 37.25 -8.28 -6.41
CA LEU A 118 36.05 -8.95 -5.91
C LEU A 118 36.12 -9.27 -4.42
N ASP A 119 37.20 -9.94 -3.99
CA ASP A 119 37.39 -10.35 -2.59
C ASP A 119 37.45 -9.16 -1.64
N LYS A 120 38.03 -8.03 -2.08
CA LYS A 120 38.08 -6.81 -1.28
C LYS A 120 36.67 -6.26 -1.04
N ILE A 121 35.86 -6.14 -2.08
CA ILE A 121 34.48 -5.64 -1.95
C ILE A 121 33.65 -6.58 -1.07
N LEU A 122 33.78 -7.89 -1.25
CA LEU A 122 33.09 -8.87 -0.42
C LEU A 122 33.48 -8.75 1.05
N LEU A 123 34.77 -8.64 1.34
CA LEU A 123 35.28 -8.45 2.69
C LEU A 123 34.77 -7.13 3.32
N ASP A 124 34.76 -6.05 2.56
CA ASP A 124 34.26 -4.74 3.02
C ASP A 124 32.76 -4.82 3.37
N ILE A 125 31.95 -5.49 2.55
CA ILE A 125 30.52 -5.74 2.80
C ILE A 125 30.33 -6.63 4.04
N GLU A 126 31.10 -7.71 4.17
CA GLU A 126 31.07 -8.61 5.32
C GLU A 126 31.40 -7.87 6.62
N GLN A 127 32.48 -7.08 6.64
CA GLN A 127 32.85 -6.28 7.81
C GLN A 127 31.80 -5.22 8.14
N THR A 128 31.19 -4.60 7.13
CA THR A 128 30.08 -3.66 7.30
C THR A 128 28.90 -4.36 8.00
N ALA A 129 28.58 -5.57 7.57
CA ALA A 129 27.50 -6.38 8.15
C ALA A 129 27.81 -6.86 9.57
N GLU A 130 29.05 -7.28 9.85
CA GLU A 130 29.46 -7.76 11.18
C GLU A 130 29.52 -6.64 12.21
N LYS A 131 29.95 -5.44 11.80
CA LYS A 131 30.03 -4.26 12.68
C LYS A 131 28.68 -3.55 12.85
N GLY A 132 27.66 -3.94 12.08
CA GLY A 132 26.35 -3.27 12.10
C GLY A 132 26.42 -1.81 11.65
N VAL A 133 27.28 -1.50 10.67
CA VAL A 133 27.46 -0.15 10.15
C VAL A 133 26.17 0.32 9.48
N LEU A 134 25.74 1.55 9.80
CA LEU A 134 24.50 2.11 9.27
C LEU A 134 24.72 2.78 7.91
N TYR A 135 23.64 2.92 7.14
CA TYR A 135 23.64 3.54 5.81
C TYR A 135 24.32 4.91 5.77
N ILE A 136 24.12 5.73 6.80
CA ILE A 136 24.68 7.09 6.87
C ILE A 136 26.22 7.09 6.95
N ASP A 137 26.80 6.04 7.54
CA ASP A 137 28.24 5.93 7.77
C ASP A 137 28.98 5.38 6.54
N SER A 138 28.32 4.54 5.74
CA SER A 138 28.91 3.96 4.53
C SER A 138 27.91 3.85 3.36
N PRO A 139 27.37 4.96 2.84
CA PRO A 139 26.33 4.93 1.81
C PRO A 139 26.79 4.28 0.50
N ASN A 140 28.09 4.35 0.18
CA ASN A 140 28.66 3.72 -1.01
C ASN A 140 28.54 2.19 -0.97
N THR A 141 28.72 1.56 0.19
CA THR A 141 28.55 0.11 0.34
C THR A 141 27.14 -0.33 -0.05
N PHE A 142 26.12 0.40 0.38
CA PHE A 142 24.72 0.05 0.15
C PHE A 142 24.22 0.42 -1.25
N ASP A 143 24.57 1.62 -1.73
CA ASP A 143 24.04 2.14 -2.99
C ASP A 143 24.87 1.76 -4.21
N VAL A 144 26.13 1.37 -4.04
CA VAL A 144 27.07 1.06 -5.13
C VAL A 144 27.52 -0.39 -5.07
N ASP A 145 28.13 -0.82 -3.98
CA ASP A 145 28.79 -2.13 -3.92
C ASP A 145 27.77 -3.29 -3.89
N VAL A 146 26.71 -3.18 -3.07
CA VAL A 146 25.64 -4.20 -3.00
C VAL A 146 24.96 -4.47 -4.36
N PRO A 147 24.42 -3.47 -5.11
CA PRO A 147 23.79 -3.75 -6.40
C PRO A 147 24.77 -4.24 -7.46
N LEU A 148 26.02 -3.76 -7.43
CA LEU A 148 27.09 -4.24 -8.31
C LEU A 148 27.36 -5.73 -8.08
N ILE A 149 27.64 -6.12 -6.83
CA ILE A 149 28.02 -7.50 -6.48
C ILE A 149 26.87 -8.47 -6.75
N CYS A 150 25.63 -8.08 -6.46
CA CYS A 150 24.43 -8.83 -6.85
C CYS A 150 24.46 -9.21 -8.34
N SER A 151 24.62 -8.22 -9.22
CA SER A 151 24.63 -8.44 -10.68
C SER A 151 25.87 -9.20 -11.15
N TYR A 152 27.05 -8.83 -10.62
CA TYR A 152 28.32 -9.43 -11.00
C TYR A 152 28.34 -10.94 -10.69
N LEU A 153 27.99 -11.31 -9.45
CA LEU A 153 27.96 -12.72 -9.04
C LEU A 153 26.89 -13.51 -9.81
N ALA A 154 25.69 -12.94 -10.01
CA ALA A 154 24.63 -13.62 -10.75
C ALA A 154 24.98 -13.89 -12.23
N TYR A 155 25.77 -13.00 -12.85
CA TYR A 155 26.25 -13.18 -14.22
C TYR A 155 27.45 -14.14 -14.28
N TRP A 156 28.51 -13.87 -13.52
CA TRP A 156 29.78 -14.60 -13.63
C TRP A 156 29.76 -16.01 -13.05
N TRP A 157 28.86 -16.32 -12.12
CA TRP A 157 28.69 -17.69 -11.62
C TRP A 157 28.42 -18.70 -12.74
N GLN A 158 27.75 -18.27 -13.83
CA GLN A 158 27.46 -19.15 -14.97
C GLN A 158 28.72 -19.64 -15.69
N PHE A 159 29.81 -18.87 -15.64
CA PHE A 159 31.11 -19.18 -16.25
C PHE A 159 32.15 -19.68 -15.24
N GLY A 160 31.80 -19.70 -13.95
CA GLY A 160 32.63 -20.15 -12.85
C GLY A 160 32.86 -21.67 -12.81
N PRO A 161 33.61 -22.16 -11.80
CA PRO A 161 33.95 -23.57 -11.67
C PRO A 161 32.74 -24.53 -11.59
N GLU A 162 31.63 -24.04 -11.02
CA GLU A 162 30.36 -24.76 -10.82
C GLU A 162 29.31 -24.43 -11.89
N GLY A 163 29.60 -23.47 -12.77
CA GLY A 163 28.65 -22.94 -13.73
C GLY A 163 28.44 -23.84 -14.96
N PRO A 164 27.27 -23.78 -15.62
CA PRO A 164 26.98 -24.57 -16.81
C PRO A 164 27.84 -24.19 -18.02
N ASN A 165 28.36 -22.96 -18.09
CA ASN A 165 29.11 -22.43 -19.23
C ASN A 165 30.61 -22.35 -18.95
N ARG A 166 31.13 -23.23 -18.08
CA ARG A 166 32.54 -23.24 -17.69
C ARG A 166 33.47 -23.41 -18.91
N PRO A 167 34.39 -22.47 -19.15
CA PRO A 167 35.38 -22.59 -20.22
C PRO A 167 36.51 -23.56 -19.87
N SER A 168 37.26 -24.00 -20.89
CA SER A 168 38.40 -24.92 -20.72
C SER A 168 39.56 -24.30 -19.94
N LEU A 169 39.84 -23.02 -20.17
CA LEU A 169 40.73 -22.19 -19.36
C LEU A 169 39.87 -21.34 -18.42
N PRO A 170 40.14 -21.31 -17.10
CA PRO A 170 39.38 -20.48 -16.17
C PRO A 170 39.43 -18.98 -16.56
N ILE A 171 38.26 -18.36 -16.67
CA ILE A 171 38.12 -16.91 -16.94
C ILE A 171 37.52 -16.13 -15.75
N THR A 172 37.16 -16.83 -14.68
CA THR A 172 36.61 -16.34 -13.41
C THR A 172 36.73 -17.47 -12.38
N GLN A 173 36.79 -17.12 -11.09
CA GLN A 173 36.68 -18.03 -9.95
C GLN A 173 35.38 -17.83 -9.15
N VAL A 174 34.44 -17.01 -9.63
CA VAL A 174 33.12 -16.86 -8.99
C VAL A 174 32.47 -18.22 -8.78
N SER A 175 32.10 -18.50 -7.54
CA SER A 175 31.60 -19.78 -7.07
C SER A 175 30.41 -19.58 -6.13
N SER A 176 29.74 -20.66 -5.73
CA SER A 176 28.65 -20.57 -4.77
C SER A 176 29.12 -20.12 -3.38
N GLU A 177 30.41 -20.26 -3.05
CA GLU A 177 30.99 -19.73 -1.82
C GLU A 177 30.89 -18.20 -1.74
N HIS A 178 31.30 -17.50 -2.80
CA HIS A 178 31.20 -16.04 -2.91
C HIS A 178 29.74 -15.56 -2.77
N ILE A 179 28.81 -16.30 -3.37
CA ILE A 179 27.38 -16.02 -3.31
C ILE A 179 26.83 -16.21 -1.90
N ASN A 180 27.20 -17.30 -1.23
CA ASN A 180 26.77 -17.59 0.13
C ASN A 180 27.27 -16.52 1.11
N ARG A 181 28.56 -16.16 1.02
CA ARG A 181 29.22 -15.09 1.77
C ARG A 181 28.45 -13.77 1.65
N PHE A 182 28.23 -13.33 0.42
CA PHE A 182 27.49 -12.10 0.15
C PHE A 182 26.02 -12.17 0.61
N PHE A 183 25.30 -13.23 0.28
CA PHE A 183 23.87 -13.34 0.58
C PHE A 183 23.59 -13.35 2.09
N CYS A 184 24.43 -14.04 2.86
CA CYS A 184 24.38 -14.02 4.32
C CYS A 184 24.62 -12.60 4.89
N SER A 185 25.63 -11.90 4.37
CA SER A 185 25.93 -10.52 4.76
C SER A 185 24.80 -9.56 4.37
N LEU A 186 24.21 -9.71 3.18
CA LEU A 186 23.06 -8.92 2.73
C LEU A 186 21.88 -9.08 3.69
N LEU A 187 21.54 -10.30 4.10
CA LEU A 187 20.44 -10.54 5.05
C LEU A 187 20.71 -9.91 6.42
N ARG A 188 21.95 -9.94 6.91
CA ARG A 188 22.34 -9.21 8.14
C ARG A 188 22.18 -7.70 7.98
N LEU A 189 22.69 -7.12 6.90
CA LEU A 189 22.54 -5.69 6.60
C LEU A 189 21.07 -5.29 6.53
N MET A 190 20.22 -6.10 5.87
CA MET A 190 18.77 -5.85 5.82
C MET A 190 18.16 -5.87 7.22
N ARG A 191 18.46 -6.88 8.04
CA ARG A 191 17.97 -6.98 9.43
C ARG A 191 18.28 -5.71 10.22
N ASP A 192 19.50 -5.20 10.12
CA ASP A 192 19.97 -4.07 10.93
C ASP A 192 19.36 -2.72 10.47
N HIS A 193 18.82 -2.67 9.24
CA HIS A 193 18.18 -1.50 8.65
C HIS A 193 16.64 -1.52 8.67
N ILE A 194 16.01 -2.67 8.93
CA ILE A 194 14.56 -2.76 9.13
C ILE A 194 14.15 -1.88 10.33
N GLY A 195 13.12 -1.06 10.12
CA GLY A 195 12.60 -0.08 11.06
C GLY A 195 13.38 1.23 11.13
N ARG A 196 14.49 1.37 10.40
CA ARG A 196 15.29 2.61 10.39
C ARG A 196 14.66 3.65 9.45
N GLU A 197 14.71 4.90 9.88
CA GLU A 197 14.24 6.03 9.07
C GLU A 197 15.10 6.21 7.81
N ILE A 198 16.42 6.27 7.98
CA ILE A 198 17.37 6.50 6.88
C ILE A 198 17.89 5.15 6.36
N ALA A 199 17.14 4.53 5.46
CA ALA A 199 17.54 3.30 4.75
C ALA A 199 16.94 3.23 3.33
N PRO A 200 17.20 4.21 2.45
CA PRO A 200 16.60 4.28 1.11
C PRO A 200 17.02 3.13 0.19
N TRP A 201 18.16 2.49 0.47
CA TRP A 201 18.68 1.35 -0.30
C TRP A 201 17.75 0.12 -0.27
N LEU A 202 16.98 -0.06 0.81
CA LEU A 202 16.04 -1.18 0.97
C LEU A 202 14.97 -1.22 -0.12
N CYS A 203 14.58 -0.06 -0.66
CA CYS A 203 13.61 0.03 -1.77
C CYS A 203 14.09 -0.71 -3.04
N ARG A 204 15.41 -0.87 -3.21
CA ARG A 204 16.05 -1.44 -4.41
C ARG A 204 16.72 -2.79 -4.16
N ALA A 205 17.04 -3.11 -2.90
CA ALA A 205 17.81 -4.28 -2.54
C ALA A 205 17.28 -5.58 -3.18
N HIS A 206 15.96 -5.77 -3.14
CA HIS A 206 15.32 -6.97 -3.66
C HIS A 206 15.49 -7.15 -5.19
N SER A 207 15.44 -6.06 -5.96
CA SER A 207 15.48 -6.11 -7.43
C SER A 207 16.80 -6.70 -7.93
N SER A 208 17.91 -6.36 -7.26
CA SER A 208 19.24 -6.90 -7.57
C SER A 208 19.48 -8.27 -6.91
N ALA A 209 18.94 -8.51 -5.71
CA ALA A 209 19.23 -9.73 -4.96
C ALA A 209 18.46 -10.97 -5.45
N VAL A 210 17.22 -10.82 -5.92
CA VAL A 210 16.35 -11.95 -6.29
C VAL A 210 16.95 -12.88 -7.35
N PRO A 211 17.60 -12.38 -8.43
CA PRO A 211 18.30 -13.24 -9.40
C PRO A 211 19.41 -14.11 -8.80
N LEU A 212 20.07 -13.64 -7.74
CA LEU A 212 21.19 -14.34 -7.10
C LEU A 212 20.74 -15.58 -6.31
N ILE A 213 19.51 -15.58 -5.79
CA ILE A 213 19.01 -16.58 -4.84
C ILE A 213 19.07 -18.00 -5.39
N GLN A 214 18.92 -18.18 -6.70
CA GLN A 214 18.97 -19.51 -7.33
C GLN A 214 20.33 -20.20 -7.24
N PHE A 215 21.39 -19.46 -6.91
CA PHE A 215 22.76 -19.95 -6.81
C PHE A 215 23.25 -20.07 -5.35
N VAL A 216 22.40 -19.71 -4.39
CA VAL A 216 22.68 -19.87 -2.95
C VAL A 216 22.61 -21.36 -2.62
N SER A 217 23.71 -21.90 -2.07
CA SER A 217 23.84 -23.33 -1.75
C SER A 217 23.85 -23.63 -0.25
N CYS A 218 24.14 -22.62 0.59
CA CYS A 218 24.04 -22.75 2.05
C CYS A 218 22.58 -22.76 2.53
N ASP A 219 22.35 -23.09 3.81
CA ASP A 219 21.03 -23.01 4.45
C ASP A 219 20.93 -21.77 5.36
N PRO A 220 20.53 -20.58 4.84
CA PRO A 220 20.45 -19.33 5.61
C PRO A 220 19.21 -19.24 6.51
N VAL A 221 18.36 -20.26 6.57
CA VAL A 221 17.01 -20.17 7.16
C VAL A 221 17.09 -19.78 8.64
N LYS A 222 17.88 -20.51 9.42
CA LYS A 222 17.97 -20.34 10.87
C LYS A 222 18.63 -19.04 11.28
N ASP A 223 19.80 -18.76 10.72
CA ASP A 223 20.69 -17.71 11.24
C ASP A 223 20.48 -16.35 10.57
N TYR A 224 19.74 -16.31 9.45
CA TYR A 224 19.58 -15.09 8.64
C TYR A 224 18.12 -14.80 8.27
N LEU A 225 17.41 -15.71 7.58
CA LEU A 225 16.04 -15.43 7.12
C LEU A 225 15.05 -15.32 8.28
N LEU A 226 15.10 -16.24 9.25
CA LEU A 226 14.20 -16.23 10.41
C LEU A 226 14.40 -14.97 11.28
N PRO A 227 15.62 -14.55 11.66
CA PRO A 227 15.83 -13.30 12.38
C PRO A 227 15.32 -12.05 11.66
N VAL A 228 15.42 -11.99 10.33
CA VAL A 228 14.85 -10.88 9.54
C VAL A 228 13.32 -10.90 9.64
N ALA A 229 12.69 -12.08 9.51
CA ALA A 229 11.24 -12.22 9.63
C ALA A 229 10.72 -11.87 11.03
N GLU A 230 11.43 -12.28 12.09
CA GLU A 230 11.10 -11.98 13.49
C GLU A 230 11.20 -10.48 13.77
N HIS A 231 12.27 -9.83 13.31
CA HIS A 231 12.45 -8.39 13.49
C HIS A 231 11.38 -7.60 12.73
N LEU A 232 11.06 -8.01 11.49
CA LEU A 232 9.98 -7.38 10.72
C LEU A 232 8.60 -7.58 11.37
N ARG A 233 8.34 -8.74 11.98
CA ARG A 233 7.13 -8.97 12.80
C ARG A 233 7.07 -8.00 13.97
N ASN A 234 8.15 -7.84 14.73
CA ASN A 234 8.21 -6.89 15.85
C ASN A 234 7.92 -5.46 15.39
N MET A 235 8.45 -5.05 14.24
CA MET A 235 8.15 -3.73 13.67
C MET A 235 6.68 -3.58 13.28
N ALA A 236 6.06 -4.63 12.74
CA ALA A 236 4.63 -4.63 12.44
C ALA A 236 3.76 -4.52 13.71
N GLU A 237 4.11 -5.27 14.76
CA GLU A 237 3.43 -5.23 16.07
C GLU A 237 3.55 -3.85 16.71
N LYS A 238 4.74 -3.25 16.68
CA LYS A 238 4.98 -1.89 17.18
C LYS A 238 4.16 -0.85 16.43
N ALA A 239 4.19 -0.86 15.10
CA ALA A 239 3.43 0.08 14.28
C ALA A 239 1.91 -0.04 14.51
N TYR A 240 1.41 -1.28 14.66
CA TYR A 240 -0.01 -1.51 14.94
C TYR A 240 -0.42 -1.10 16.36
N THR A 241 0.46 -1.29 17.35
CA THR A 241 0.22 -0.85 18.73
C THR A 241 0.06 0.68 18.78
N GLU A 242 0.89 1.41 18.04
CA GLU A 242 0.79 2.86 17.97
C GLU A 242 -0.48 3.33 17.21
N GLU A 243 -0.89 2.62 16.16
CA GLU A 243 -2.18 2.86 15.49
C GLU A 243 -3.37 2.66 16.44
N GLU A 244 -3.36 1.60 17.27
CA GLU A 244 -4.40 1.37 18.29
C GLU A 244 -4.35 2.40 19.42
N ARG A 245 -3.15 2.88 19.79
CA ARG A 245 -2.98 3.99 20.74
C ARG A 245 -3.63 5.26 20.21
N MET A 246 -3.39 5.62 18.95
CA MET A 246 -4.06 6.74 18.29
C MET A 246 -5.58 6.57 18.28
N ARG A 247 -6.08 5.37 17.98
CA ARG A 247 -7.52 5.10 17.93
C ARG A 247 -8.19 5.30 19.29
N THR A 248 -7.49 5.00 20.38
CA THR A 248 -8.02 5.08 21.75
C THR A 248 -7.75 6.41 22.43
N HIS A 249 -6.66 7.10 22.07
CA HIS A 249 -6.20 8.36 22.65
C HIS A 249 -5.80 9.34 21.53
N PRO A 250 -6.78 9.86 20.76
CA PRO A 250 -6.52 10.65 19.55
C PRO A 250 -5.82 11.99 19.83
N ASP A 251 -5.92 12.53 21.05
CA ASP A 251 -5.30 13.80 21.44
C ASP A 251 -3.80 13.64 21.78
N GLU A 252 -3.31 12.41 21.98
CA GLU A 252 -1.92 12.10 22.38
C GLU A 252 -1.07 11.50 21.24
N ALA A 253 -1.67 11.28 20.07
CA ALA A 253 -1.04 10.57 18.97
C ALA A 253 -0.84 11.47 17.75
N ASP A 254 0.35 11.40 17.16
CA ASP A 254 0.67 12.12 15.93
C ASP A 254 0.32 11.25 14.71
N ASP A 255 -0.72 11.67 13.96
CA ASP A 255 -1.15 11.02 12.72
C ASP A 255 -0.07 10.99 11.64
N ALA A 256 0.82 11.98 11.61
CA ALA A 256 1.96 11.96 10.70
C ALA A 256 2.96 10.86 11.10
N ALA A 257 3.28 10.75 12.39
CA ALA A 257 4.21 9.72 12.88
C ALA A 257 3.70 8.30 12.63
N VAL A 258 2.42 8.02 12.88
CA VAL A 258 1.82 6.70 12.59
C VAL A 258 1.83 6.38 11.10
N ALA A 259 1.55 7.38 10.25
CA ALA A 259 1.66 7.20 8.81
C ALA A 259 3.10 6.92 8.36
N GLU A 260 4.09 7.60 8.94
CA GLU A 260 5.51 7.38 8.65
C GLU A 260 6.00 6.00 9.09
N ASP A 261 5.64 5.55 10.29
CA ASP A 261 5.99 4.21 10.78
C ASP A 261 5.40 3.11 9.91
N ASN A 262 4.16 3.28 9.46
CA ASN A 262 3.54 2.35 8.51
C ASN A 262 4.19 2.41 7.12
N ALA A 263 4.63 3.58 6.66
CA ALA A 263 5.37 3.71 5.40
C ALA A 263 6.74 3.00 5.47
N ARG A 264 7.46 3.13 6.60
CA ARG A 264 8.72 2.40 6.87
C ARG A 264 8.49 0.90 6.89
N LEU A 265 7.45 0.44 7.59
CA LEU A 265 7.06 -0.98 7.61
C LEU A 265 6.78 -1.53 6.20
N VAL A 266 6.05 -0.78 5.37
CA VAL A 266 5.76 -1.18 3.99
C VAL A 266 7.05 -1.29 3.17
N ARG A 267 7.95 -0.32 3.25
CA ARG A 267 9.27 -0.38 2.58
C ARG A 267 10.00 -1.68 2.95
N ASP A 268 10.06 -1.98 4.23
CA ASP A 268 10.82 -3.12 4.76
C ASP A 268 10.21 -4.47 4.35
N VAL A 269 8.88 -4.54 4.33
CA VAL A 269 8.12 -5.68 3.79
C VAL A 269 8.44 -5.88 2.30
N TYR A 270 8.42 -4.81 1.51
CA TYR A 270 8.73 -4.87 0.08
C TYR A 270 10.21 -5.14 -0.21
N ALA A 271 11.11 -4.86 0.74
CA ALA A 271 12.52 -5.23 0.62
C ALA A 271 12.73 -6.74 0.87
N PHE A 272 12.12 -7.30 1.93
CA PHE A 272 12.40 -8.67 2.35
C PHE A 272 11.51 -9.73 1.70
N PHE A 273 10.21 -9.47 1.53
CA PHE A 273 9.27 -10.50 1.07
C PHE A 273 9.60 -11.07 -0.31
N PRO A 274 10.06 -10.30 -1.32
CA PRO A 274 10.44 -10.88 -2.61
C PRO A 274 11.59 -11.90 -2.49
N ILE A 275 12.59 -11.62 -1.63
CA ILE A 275 13.70 -12.53 -1.34
C ILE A 275 13.19 -13.80 -0.69
N LEU A 276 12.37 -13.66 0.37
CA LEU A 276 11.79 -14.78 1.09
C LEU A 276 10.91 -15.66 0.19
N MET A 277 10.10 -15.04 -0.67
CA MET A 277 9.23 -15.73 -1.61
C MET A 277 10.03 -16.55 -2.62
N LYS A 278 11.06 -15.96 -3.25
CA LYS A 278 11.91 -16.66 -4.21
C LYS A 278 12.64 -17.84 -3.56
N TYR A 279 13.21 -17.64 -2.36
CA TYR A 279 13.86 -18.72 -1.61
C TYR A 279 12.88 -19.84 -1.26
N THR A 280 11.70 -19.48 -0.74
CA THR A 280 10.63 -20.45 -0.43
C THR A 280 10.23 -21.24 -1.68
N ASP A 281 10.11 -20.60 -2.83
CA ASP A 281 9.72 -21.26 -4.09
C ASP A 281 10.75 -22.31 -4.52
N LEU A 282 12.05 -22.03 -4.37
CA LEU A 282 13.13 -22.96 -4.69
C LEU A 282 13.23 -24.13 -3.69
N HIS A 283 12.98 -23.89 -2.41
CA HIS A 283 13.16 -24.88 -1.34
C HIS A 283 11.86 -25.55 -0.86
N ARG A 284 10.70 -25.22 -1.44
CA ARG A 284 9.37 -25.73 -1.03
C ARG A 284 9.34 -27.25 -0.92
N ALA A 285 9.85 -27.96 -1.92
CA ALA A 285 9.84 -29.43 -1.90
C ALA A 285 10.66 -30.00 -0.73
N LYS A 286 11.80 -29.39 -0.40
CA LYS A 286 12.63 -29.75 0.77
C LYS A 286 11.86 -29.48 2.06
N TRP A 287 11.26 -28.31 2.21
CA TRP A 287 10.53 -27.92 3.42
C TRP A 287 9.27 -28.76 3.67
N LEU A 288 8.59 -29.23 2.61
CA LEU A 288 7.43 -30.10 2.75
C LEU A 288 7.81 -31.55 3.09
N LYS A 289 8.91 -32.06 2.53
CA LYS A 289 9.42 -33.42 2.81
C LYS A 289 10.12 -33.51 4.17
N THR A 290 10.94 -32.50 4.47
CA THR A 290 11.74 -32.40 5.68
C THR A 290 11.43 -31.06 6.36
N PRO A 291 10.26 -30.93 7.02
CA PRO A 291 9.92 -29.72 7.72
C PRO A 291 10.86 -29.47 8.90
N SER A 292 10.99 -28.21 9.30
CA SER A 292 11.85 -27.73 10.39
C SER A 292 11.10 -26.70 11.23
N TRP A 293 11.50 -26.50 12.49
CA TRP A 293 10.88 -25.47 13.33
C TRP A 293 11.22 -24.06 12.81
N GLU A 294 12.35 -23.91 12.12
CA GLU A 294 12.79 -22.65 11.52
C GLU A 294 11.91 -22.26 10.32
N SER A 295 11.63 -23.21 9.40
CA SER A 295 10.73 -22.97 8.26
C SER A 295 9.29 -22.66 8.70
N ASP A 296 8.88 -23.26 9.82
CA ASP A 296 7.58 -23.00 10.43
C ASP A 296 7.55 -21.63 11.14
N GLY A 297 8.62 -21.28 11.85
CA GLY A 297 8.81 -19.94 12.44
C GLY A 297 8.77 -18.83 11.40
N ILE A 298 9.31 -19.05 10.20
CA ILE A 298 9.16 -18.10 9.07
C ILE A 298 7.69 -17.91 8.72
N TYR A 299 6.93 -19.00 8.56
CA TYR A 299 5.50 -18.92 8.29
C TYR A 299 4.75 -18.19 9.40
N GLU A 300 5.01 -18.51 10.67
CA GLU A 300 4.34 -17.89 11.82
C GLU A 300 4.57 -16.37 11.87
N ASN A 301 5.80 -15.91 11.65
CA ASN A 301 6.11 -14.47 11.59
C ASN A 301 5.37 -13.77 10.44
N VAL A 302 5.36 -14.36 9.23
CA VAL A 302 4.63 -13.80 8.08
C VAL A 302 3.11 -13.82 8.30
N ALA A 303 2.58 -14.86 8.96
CA ALA A 303 1.17 -14.96 9.29
C ALA A 303 0.71 -13.88 10.27
N VAL A 304 1.55 -13.52 11.26
CA VAL A 304 1.28 -12.40 12.17
C VAL A 304 1.28 -11.07 11.41
N ILE A 305 2.28 -10.82 10.56
CA ILE A 305 2.34 -9.61 9.71
C ILE A 305 1.08 -9.51 8.83
N PHE A 306 0.66 -10.60 8.20
CA PHE A 306 -0.56 -10.64 7.41
C PHE A 306 -1.82 -10.33 8.22
N ARG A 307 -1.93 -10.91 9.43
CA ARG A 307 -3.05 -10.62 10.33
C ARG A 307 -3.09 -9.13 10.68
N ILE A 308 -1.96 -8.54 11.06
CA ILE A 308 -1.83 -7.11 11.35
C ILE A 308 -2.23 -6.27 10.14
N TRP A 309 -1.70 -6.58 8.96
CA TRP A 309 -2.06 -5.93 7.70
C TRP A 309 -3.58 -5.99 7.43
N SER A 310 -4.24 -7.11 7.74
CA SER A 310 -5.68 -7.25 7.53
C SER A 310 -6.51 -6.33 8.44
N LEU A 311 -6.02 -6.04 9.65
CA LEU A 311 -6.67 -5.20 10.65
C LEU A 311 -6.35 -3.72 10.46
N SER A 312 -5.06 -3.39 10.30
CA SER A 312 -4.51 -2.04 10.20
C SER A 312 -5.00 -1.31 8.95
N GLN A 313 -5.58 -0.12 9.12
CA GLN A 313 -5.97 0.72 8.00
C GLN A 313 -4.79 1.52 7.46
N HIS A 314 -3.84 1.89 8.32
CA HIS A 314 -2.64 2.63 7.91
C HIS A 314 -1.71 1.74 7.07
N PHE A 315 -1.47 0.50 7.48
CA PHE A 315 -0.62 -0.43 6.74
C PHE A 315 -1.18 -0.71 5.34
N LYS A 316 -2.48 -1.03 5.22
CA LYS A 316 -3.16 -1.17 3.92
C LYS A 316 -3.13 0.11 3.07
N ARG A 317 -3.21 1.28 3.70
CA ARG A 317 -3.21 2.56 2.98
C ARG A 317 -1.82 2.87 2.43
N GLU A 318 -0.79 2.72 3.24
CA GLU A 318 0.59 2.98 2.86
C GLU A 318 1.12 1.93 1.88
N GLU A 319 0.69 0.67 1.96
CA GLU A 319 0.96 -0.33 0.92
C GLU A 319 0.45 0.15 -0.45
N LEU A 320 -0.80 0.62 -0.51
CA LEU A 320 -1.35 1.16 -1.76
C LEU A 320 -0.65 2.43 -2.23
N ASN A 321 -0.11 3.23 -1.31
CA ASN A 321 0.67 4.42 -1.67
C ASN A 321 2.05 4.02 -2.22
N TYR A 322 2.67 2.96 -1.68
CA TYR A 322 3.93 2.40 -2.15
C TYR A 322 3.76 1.77 -3.53
N MET A 323 2.77 0.89 -3.71
CA MET A 323 2.48 0.26 -5.00
C MET A 323 2.23 1.30 -6.10
N ALA A 324 1.49 2.36 -5.80
CA ALA A 324 1.27 3.47 -6.73
C ALA A 324 2.56 4.21 -7.13
N GLN A 325 3.65 4.09 -6.39
CA GLN A 325 4.93 4.70 -6.75
C GLN A 325 5.81 3.77 -7.59
N PHE A 326 5.68 2.45 -7.41
CA PHE A 326 6.61 1.47 -7.98
C PHE A 326 6.00 0.55 -9.06
N GLU A 327 4.67 0.43 -9.22
CA GLU A 327 4.04 -0.47 -10.21
C GLU A 327 4.36 -0.14 -11.70
N ASP A 328 4.76 1.08 -12.06
CA ASP A 328 5.20 1.42 -13.44
C ASP A 328 6.73 1.41 -13.63
N ASN A 329 7.50 1.37 -12.53
CA ASN A 329 8.97 1.35 -12.64
C ASN A 329 9.51 -0.03 -13.07
N ASP A 330 8.66 -1.05 -13.05
CA ASP A 330 8.91 -2.41 -13.54
C ASP A 330 8.55 -2.59 -15.04
N THR A 331 8.05 -1.55 -15.73
CA THR A 331 7.75 -1.64 -17.17
C THR A 331 9.05 -1.59 -17.98
N GLU A 332 9.44 -2.75 -18.52
CA GLU A 332 10.31 -3.09 -19.67
C GLU A 332 11.66 -2.35 -19.92
N ASP A 333 11.87 -1.11 -19.48
CA ASP A 333 13.02 -0.26 -19.82
C ASP A 333 14.04 -0.05 -18.67
N GLY A 334 13.84 -0.70 -17.52
CA GLY A 334 14.85 -0.82 -16.45
C GLY A 334 15.36 0.47 -15.79
N GLY A 335 14.83 1.64 -16.17
CA GLY A 335 15.29 2.96 -15.70
C GLY A 335 14.53 3.54 -14.51
N GLY A 336 13.54 2.84 -13.96
CA GLY A 336 12.58 3.44 -13.02
C GLY A 336 12.95 3.40 -11.53
N ALA A 337 13.90 2.58 -11.11
CA ALA A 337 14.18 2.38 -9.68
C ALA A 337 14.99 3.53 -9.01
N GLY A 338 15.01 4.73 -9.60
CA GLY A 338 15.80 5.88 -9.14
C GLY A 338 15.03 6.94 -8.33
N GLY A 339 13.73 6.77 -8.11
CA GLY A 339 12.91 7.72 -7.36
C GLY A 339 13.07 7.57 -5.84
N GLU A 340 13.29 8.69 -5.14
CA GLU A 340 13.18 8.75 -3.68
C GLU A 340 11.75 8.36 -3.24
N MET A 341 11.65 7.49 -2.23
CA MET A 341 10.34 7.03 -1.73
C MET A 341 9.60 8.21 -1.10
N LYS A 342 8.45 8.58 -1.66
CA LYS A 342 7.59 9.61 -1.09
C LYS A 342 6.77 9.00 0.05
N THR A 343 6.64 9.73 1.15
CA THR A 343 5.81 9.37 2.32
C THR A 343 4.69 10.41 2.55
N GLY A 344 3.74 10.08 3.43
CA GLY A 344 2.70 11.00 3.88
C GLY A 344 1.90 11.66 2.73
N LYS A 345 1.75 12.99 2.80
CA LYS A 345 0.93 13.76 1.84
C LYS A 345 1.41 13.62 0.39
N ALA A 346 2.72 13.51 0.16
CA ALA A 346 3.29 13.37 -1.18
C ALA A 346 2.94 12.01 -1.81
N ALA A 347 3.03 10.93 -1.02
CA ALA A 347 2.63 9.59 -1.43
C ALA A 347 1.13 9.52 -1.80
N ILE A 348 0.30 10.15 -0.96
CA ILE A 348 -1.15 10.24 -1.19
C ILE A 348 -1.46 11.03 -2.48
N ALA A 349 -0.71 12.10 -2.76
CA ALA A 349 -0.88 12.90 -3.96
C ALA A 349 -0.57 12.09 -5.23
N GLU A 350 0.51 11.31 -5.24
CA GLU A 350 0.88 10.44 -6.36
C GLU A 350 -0.20 9.37 -6.63
N ARG A 351 -0.66 8.71 -5.57
CA ARG A 351 -1.75 7.73 -5.68
C ARG A 351 -3.05 8.36 -6.21
N LYS A 352 -3.39 9.58 -5.74
CA LYS A 352 -4.57 10.31 -6.24
C LYS A 352 -4.42 10.70 -7.71
N LYS A 353 -3.22 11.07 -8.14
CA LYS A 353 -2.89 11.38 -9.55
C LYS A 353 -3.14 10.15 -10.44
N ARG A 354 -2.54 9.00 -10.11
CA ARG A 354 -2.76 7.73 -10.85
C ARG A 354 -4.21 7.27 -10.91
N ARG A 355 -4.97 7.51 -9.84
CA ARG A 355 -6.41 7.23 -9.82
C ARG A 355 -7.18 8.11 -10.81
N ARG A 356 -6.76 9.36 -11.03
CA ARG A 356 -7.36 10.25 -12.05
C ARG A 356 -6.99 9.81 -13.47
N GLU A 357 -5.83 9.19 -13.64
CA GLU A 357 -5.32 8.65 -14.91
C GLU A 357 -5.95 7.30 -15.28
N GLY A 358 -6.87 6.76 -14.47
CA GLY A 358 -7.63 5.54 -14.78
C GLY A 358 -6.85 4.23 -14.56
N GLN A 359 -5.63 4.28 -14.05
CA GLN A 359 -4.73 3.13 -13.86
C GLN A 359 -5.07 2.25 -12.63
N VAL A 360 -6.22 2.44 -11.97
CA VAL A 360 -6.54 1.74 -10.72
C VAL A 360 -7.45 0.53 -10.98
N ARG A 361 -6.93 -0.67 -10.68
CA ARG A 361 -7.68 -1.94 -10.77
C ARG A 361 -8.81 -2.03 -9.73
N ARG A 362 -9.86 -2.79 -10.08
CA ARG A 362 -11.10 -2.95 -9.29
C ARG A 362 -10.89 -3.62 -7.92
N ASN A 363 -9.90 -4.50 -7.78
CA ASN A 363 -9.49 -5.10 -6.51
C ASN A 363 -8.22 -4.43 -5.98
N LYS A 364 -8.38 -3.51 -5.01
CA LYS A 364 -7.28 -2.69 -4.48
C LYS A 364 -6.13 -3.51 -3.89
N HIS A 365 -6.42 -4.65 -3.24
CA HIS A 365 -5.42 -5.44 -2.53
C HIS A 365 -5.06 -6.77 -3.23
N ALA A 366 -5.58 -7.05 -4.42
CA ALA A 366 -5.31 -8.33 -5.10
C ALA A 366 -3.83 -8.53 -5.42
N ASN A 367 -3.07 -7.44 -5.56
CA ASN A 367 -1.63 -7.44 -5.84
C ASN A 367 -0.76 -7.22 -4.58
N SER A 368 -1.33 -7.31 -3.37
CA SER A 368 -0.56 -7.12 -2.13
C SER A 368 0.56 -8.16 -2.00
N ILE A 369 1.79 -7.68 -1.74
CA ILE A 369 2.93 -8.57 -1.51
C ILE A 369 2.76 -9.37 -0.22
N VAL A 370 2.05 -8.82 0.77
CA VAL A 370 1.78 -9.49 2.05
C VAL A 370 0.92 -10.73 1.82
N ILE A 371 -0.15 -10.60 1.03
CA ILE A 371 -0.98 -11.74 0.62
C ILE A 371 -0.15 -12.75 -0.20
N ALA A 372 0.64 -12.25 -1.16
CA ALA A 372 1.43 -13.10 -2.05
C ALA A 372 2.50 -13.91 -1.30
N CYS A 373 3.12 -13.32 -0.28
CA CYS A 373 4.11 -13.99 0.56
C CYS A 373 3.46 -15.04 1.47
N LEU A 374 2.38 -14.67 2.16
CA LEU A 374 1.61 -15.62 2.98
C LEU A 374 1.18 -16.84 2.17
N LYS A 375 0.59 -16.64 0.99
CA LYS A 375 0.12 -17.74 0.14
C LYS A 375 1.23 -18.73 -0.25
N ARG A 376 2.43 -18.22 -0.54
CA ARG A 376 3.57 -19.06 -0.90
C ARG A 376 4.05 -19.92 0.27
N LEU A 377 3.93 -19.41 1.49
CA LEU A 377 4.31 -20.09 2.74
C LEU A 377 3.17 -20.92 3.34
N LEU A 378 1.91 -20.70 2.93
CA LEU A 378 0.75 -21.40 3.50
C LEU A 378 0.86 -22.93 3.44
N PRO A 379 1.36 -23.57 2.37
CA PRO A 379 1.60 -25.01 2.38
C PRO A 379 2.57 -25.45 3.48
N VAL A 380 3.59 -24.65 3.80
CA VAL A 380 4.56 -24.91 4.86
C VAL A 380 3.86 -24.86 6.22
N GLY A 381 3.07 -23.81 6.46
CA GLY A 381 2.31 -23.66 7.70
C GLY A 381 1.22 -24.73 7.89
N LEU A 382 0.60 -25.23 6.82
CA LEU A 382 -0.39 -26.31 6.91
C LEU A 382 0.25 -27.68 7.15
N ASN A 383 1.49 -27.89 6.69
CA ASN A 383 2.20 -29.17 6.79
C ASN A 383 2.54 -29.59 8.23
N VAL A 384 2.39 -28.70 9.22
CA VAL A 384 2.62 -29.00 10.65
C VAL A 384 1.47 -29.79 11.27
N PHE A 385 0.27 -29.71 10.68
CA PHE A 385 -0.95 -30.32 11.20
C PHE A 385 -1.13 -31.74 10.65
N GLY A 386 -1.52 -32.67 11.53
CA GLY A 386 -2.04 -33.96 11.11
C GLY A 386 -3.44 -33.81 10.47
N GLY A 387 -3.94 -34.90 9.88
CA GLY A 387 -5.23 -34.85 9.18
C GLY A 387 -6.42 -34.52 10.09
N ARG A 388 -6.38 -34.93 11.36
CA ARG A 388 -7.41 -34.56 12.35
C ARG A 388 -7.37 -33.07 12.65
N GLU A 389 -6.18 -32.52 12.85
CA GLU A 389 -6.03 -31.10 13.17
C GLU A 389 -6.37 -30.22 11.98
N LEU A 390 -6.09 -30.65 10.74
CA LEU A 390 -6.55 -29.95 9.53
C LEU A 390 -8.08 -29.87 9.42
N ASP A 391 -8.80 -30.94 9.79
CA ASP A 391 -10.27 -30.91 9.86
C ASP A 391 -10.75 -29.90 10.93
N ILE A 392 -10.10 -29.86 12.09
CA ILE A 392 -10.40 -28.87 13.14
C ILE A 392 -10.08 -27.45 12.65
N VAL A 393 -8.98 -27.22 11.92
CA VAL A 393 -8.63 -25.93 11.31
C VAL A 393 -9.74 -25.49 10.35
N GLN A 394 -10.25 -26.38 9.50
CA GLN A 394 -11.33 -26.08 8.56
C GLN A 394 -12.64 -25.72 9.30
N GLN A 395 -13.01 -26.47 10.34
CA GLN A 395 -14.17 -26.12 11.18
C GLN A 395 -13.97 -24.79 11.92
N SER A 396 -12.74 -24.50 12.36
CA SER A 396 -12.40 -23.22 13.01
C SER A 396 -12.50 -22.06 12.04
N LYS A 397 -12.04 -22.23 10.79
CA LYS A 397 -12.21 -21.25 9.71
C LYS A 397 -13.68 -20.89 9.51
N GLU A 398 -14.57 -21.87 9.40
CA GLU A 398 -16.01 -21.64 9.23
C GLU A 398 -16.61 -20.83 10.39
N ARG A 399 -16.18 -21.12 11.63
CA ARG A 399 -16.58 -20.34 12.81
C ARG A 399 -16.07 -18.90 12.77
N PHE A 400 -14.83 -18.67 12.33
CA PHE A 400 -14.32 -17.30 12.14
C PHE A 400 -15.06 -16.55 11.03
N LEU A 401 -15.39 -17.22 9.92
CA LEU A 401 -16.24 -16.64 8.86
C LEU A 401 -17.64 -16.29 9.38
N ALA A 402 -18.19 -17.09 10.29
CA ALA A 402 -19.42 -16.82 11.02
C ALA A 402 -19.28 -15.79 12.16
N LYS A 403 -18.09 -15.17 12.31
CA LYS A 403 -17.77 -14.17 13.35
C LYS A 403 -18.02 -14.65 14.78
N VAL A 404 -17.79 -15.94 15.04
CA VAL A 404 -17.82 -16.48 16.41
C VAL A 404 -16.64 -15.92 17.20
N ASN A 405 -16.86 -15.60 18.49
CA ASN A 405 -15.81 -15.10 19.39
C ASN A 405 -14.65 -16.12 19.50
N GLU A 406 -13.40 -15.62 19.50
CA GLU A 406 -12.17 -16.42 19.59
C GLU A 406 -12.17 -17.36 20.79
N ASP A 407 -12.63 -16.92 21.97
CA ASP A 407 -12.68 -17.77 23.17
C ASP A 407 -13.58 -19.00 22.97
N LYS A 408 -14.73 -18.82 22.31
CA LYS A 408 -15.65 -19.91 21.98
C LYS A 408 -15.05 -20.86 20.93
N VAL A 409 -14.27 -20.32 19.99
CA VAL A 409 -13.53 -21.14 19.02
C VAL A 409 -12.44 -21.95 19.73
N ARG A 410 -11.73 -21.34 20.68
CA ARG A 410 -10.72 -22.00 21.52
C ARG A 410 -11.33 -23.14 22.35
N GLU A 411 -12.46 -22.91 23.01
CA GLU A 411 -13.22 -23.96 23.74
C GLU A 411 -13.65 -25.09 22.81
N PHE A 412 -14.15 -24.76 21.62
CA PHE A 412 -14.52 -25.75 20.61
C PHE A 412 -13.33 -26.61 20.19
N ILE A 413 -12.17 -26.02 19.92
CA ILE A 413 -10.95 -26.74 19.54
C ILE A 413 -10.50 -27.66 20.68
N LYS A 414 -10.49 -27.18 21.93
CA LYS A 414 -10.18 -28.00 23.12
C LYS A 414 -11.11 -29.21 23.20
N GLY A 415 -12.42 -28.99 23.07
CA GLY A 415 -13.40 -30.09 23.07
C GLY A 415 -13.16 -31.09 21.93
N ARG A 416 -12.83 -30.61 20.72
CA ARG A 416 -12.56 -31.47 19.57
C ARG A 416 -11.27 -32.27 19.70
N LEU A 417 -10.23 -31.74 20.34
CA LEU A 417 -8.96 -32.44 20.58
C LEU A 417 -9.08 -33.54 21.66
N LEU A 418 -9.97 -33.36 22.64
CA LEU A 418 -10.21 -34.33 23.72
C LEU A 418 -11.08 -35.53 23.31
N LEU A 419 -11.93 -35.38 22.29
CA LEU A 419 -12.81 -36.47 21.86
C LEU A 419 -12.01 -37.62 21.20
N PRO A 420 -12.13 -38.88 21.66
CA PRO A 420 -11.56 -40.01 20.94
C PRO A 420 -12.24 -40.13 19.57
N VAL A 421 -11.45 -40.37 18.52
CA VAL A 421 -11.95 -40.51 17.14
C VAL A 421 -12.91 -41.69 17.05
N ARG A 422 -14.22 -41.42 17.06
CA ARG A 422 -15.23 -42.42 16.71
C ARG A 422 -15.16 -42.62 15.20
N THR A 423 -14.61 -43.76 14.78
CA THR A 423 -14.73 -44.22 13.40
C THR A 423 -16.04 -45.00 13.32
N ASP A 424 -17.04 -44.44 12.67
CA ASP A 424 -18.21 -45.21 12.27
C ASP A 424 -17.79 -46.12 11.10
N PRO A 425 -17.87 -47.45 11.23
CA PRO A 425 -17.53 -48.39 10.15
C PRO A 425 -18.40 -48.22 8.89
N THR A 426 -19.53 -47.52 9.00
CA THR A 426 -20.47 -47.29 7.89
C THR A 426 -20.26 -45.98 7.14
N ASP A 427 -19.32 -45.13 7.59
CA ASP A 427 -19.03 -43.86 6.92
C ASP A 427 -18.31 -44.07 5.58
N LYS A 428 -18.88 -43.55 4.50
CA LYS A 428 -18.32 -43.64 3.14
C LYS A 428 -16.94 -42.97 3.02
N ASN A 429 -16.61 -42.06 3.94
CA ASN A 429 -15.31 -41.40 4.04
C ASN A 429 -14.36 -42.05 5.07
N ALA A 430 -14.73 -43.18 5.67
CA ALA A 430 -13.91 -43.86 6.68
C ALA A 430 -12.51 -44.21 6.17
N TRP A 431 -12.36 -44.56 4.88
CA TRP A 431 -11.06 -44.83 4.27
C TRP A 431 -10.19 -43.57 4.11
N GLN A 432 -10.79 -42.39 3.86
CA GLN A 432 -10.08 -41.11 3.84
C GLN A 432 -9.60 -40.73 5.25
N LEU A 433 -10.45 -40.84 6.26
CA LEU A 433 -10.07 -40.66 7.67
C LEU A 433 -8.94 -41.62 8.09
N ASN A 434 -8.99 -42.86 7.61
CA ASN A 434 -7.95 -43.86 7.87
C ASN A 434 -6.62 -43.53 7.17
N LEU A 435 -6.69 -42.98 5.96
CA LEU A 435 -5.54 -42.52 5.18
C LEU A 435 -4.89 -41.29 5.82
N TYR A 436 -5.68 -40.28 6.19
CA TYR A 436 -5.21 -39.08 6.90
C TYR A 436 -4.59 -39.41 8.28
N ARG A 437 -5.09 -40.46 8.94
CA ARG A 437 -4.51 -41.03 10.16
C ARG A 437 -3.15 -41.72 9.93
N LYS A 438 -2.97 -42.41 8.80
CA LYS A 438 -1.71 -43.09 8.45
C LYS A 438 -0.67 -42.13 7.86
N ILE A 439 -1.09 -41.04 7.23
CA ILE A 439 -0.22 -40.06 6.57
C ILE A 439 0.29 -38.98 7.53
N GLY A 440 -0.50 -38.56 8.52
CA GLY A 440 -0.14 -37.44 9.40
C GLY A 440 0.16 -37.86 10.84
N LYS A 441 1.43 -38.14 11.17
CA LYS A 441 1.87 -37.87 12.55
C LYS A 441 1.88 -36.35 12.69
N SER A 442 0.98 -35.79 13.50
CA SER A 442 0.96 -34.36 13.83
C SER A 442 2.37 -33.95 14.25
N GLN A 443 2.99 -33.04 13.50
CA GLN A 443 4.39 -32.73 13.75
C GLN A 443 4.55 -31.54 14.68
N MET A 444 3.50 -30.73 14.92
CA MET A 444 3.36 -29.72 15.99
C MET A 444 4.71 -29.26 16.54
N ARG A 445 5.48 -28.64 15.64
CA ARG A 445 6.90 -28.37 15.84
C ARG A 445 7.01 -27.03 16.55
N SER A 446 7.69 -27.04 17.67
CA SER A 446 8.22 -25.86 18.35
C SER A 446 9.66 -26.18 18.72
N LYS A 447 10.41 -25.18 19.18
CA LYS A 447 11.75 -25.38 19.75
C LYS A 447 11.72 -26.35 20.95
N GLU A 448 10.55 -26.48 21.59
CA GLU A 448 10.25 -27.33 22.75
C GLU A 448 9.02 -28.22 22.48
N GLU A 449 8.77 -29.24 23.32
CA GLU A 449 7.55 -30.04 23.25
C GLU A 449 6.30 -29.16 23.40
N MET A 450 5.37 -29.24 22.43
CA MET A 450 4.17 -28.41 22.45
C MET A 450 3.17 -28.90 23.49
N SER A 451 2.80 -28.02 24.41
CA SER A 451 1.69 -28.26 25.33
C SER A 451 0.36 -28.33 24.57
N HIS A 452 -0.65 -28.97 25.18
CA HIS A 452 -2.00 -29.03 24.61
C HIS A 452 -2.56 -27.62 24.32
N GLU A 453 -2.25 -26.63 25.16
CA GLU A 453 -2.66 -25.24 24.95
C GLU A 453 -1.96 -24.60 23.74
N ALA A 454 -0.68 -24.90 23.54
CA ALA A 454 0.07 -24.42 22.39
C ALA A 454 -0.48 -24.99 21.07
N VAL A 455 -0.90 -26.26 21.07
CA VAL A 455 -1.55 -26.89 19.91
C VAL A 455 -2.88 -26.20 19.58
N VAL A 456 -3.69 -25.93 20.61
CA VAL A 456 -4.95 -25.20 20.46
C VAL A 456 -4.69 -23.82 19.85
N ASP A 457 -3.72 -23.08 20.38
CA ASP A 457 -3.37 -21.74 19.90
C ASP A 457 -2.90 -21.76 18.43
N LYS A 458 -2.11 -22.76 18.03
CA LYS A 458 -1.67 -22.93 16.64
C LYS A 458 -2.83 -23.20 15.69
N ILE A 459 -3.80 -24.03 16.09
CA ILE A 459 -5.03 -24.28 15.32
C ILE A 459 -5.89 -23.01 15.23
N VAL A 460 -6.05 -22.27 16.34
CA VAL A 460 -6.77 -20.99 16.37
C VAL A 460 -6.14 -20.02 15.37
N LYS A 461 -4.83 -19.78 15.46
CA LYS A 461 -4.07 -18.88 14.58
C LYS A 461 -4.20 -19.28 13.11
N MET A 462 -4.03 -20.56 12.79
CA MET A 462 -4.19 -21.04 11.41
C MET A 462 -5.63 -20.85 10.90
N GLY A 463 -6.63 -21.19 11.71
CA GLY A 463 -8.04 -20.98 11.38
C GLY A 463 -8.36 -19.52 11.09
N GLN A 464 -7.82 -18.59 11.90
CA GLN A 464 -7.95 -17.15 11.68
C GLN A 464 -7.30 -16.73 10.36
N VAL A 465 -6.06 -17.13 10.11
CA VAL A 465 -5.30 -16.76 8.91
C VAL A 465 -6.04 -17.21 7.65
N VAL A 466 -6.50 -18.46 7.59
CA VAL A 466 -7.23 -18.99 6.43
C VAL A 466 -8.60 -18.33 6.27
N ALA A 467 -9.28 -17.95 7.36
CA ALA A 467 -10.54 -17.20 7.29
C ALA A 467 -10.33 -15.78 6.75
N ILE A 468 -9.32 -15.06 7.26
CA ILE A 468 -8.95 -13.72 6.79
C ILE A 468 -8.57 -13.78 5.31
N LEU A 469 -7.73 -14.75 4.91
CA LEU A 469 -7.33 -14.95 3.52
C LEU A 469 -8.55 -15.18 2.62
N HIS A 470 -9.47 -16.05 3.02
CA HIS A 470 -10.72 -16.30 2.29
C HIS A 470 -11.53 -15.02 2.09
N THR A 471 -11.75 -14.22 3.14
CA THR A 471 -12.47 -12.94 3.03
C THR A 471 -11.74 -11.89 2.20
N THR A 472 -10.41 -11.95 2.12
CA THR A 472 -9.59 -11.00 1.36
C THR A 472 -9.64 -11.30 -0.14
N GLU A 473 -9.59 -12.58 -0.51
CA GLU A 473 -9.68 -13.03 -1.90
C GLU A 473 -11.10 -13.02 -2.46
N HIS A 474 -12.05 -13.35 -1.61
CA HIS A 474 -13.46 -13.41 -1.90
C HIS A 474 -14.13 -12.36 -1.01
N PRO A 475 -13.83 -11.05 -1.23
CA PRO A 475 -14.62 -10.03 -0.59
C PRO A 475 -16.04 -10.37 -1.00
N GLN A 476 -16.90 -10.67 -0.01
CA GLN A 476 -18.30 -10.90 -0.30
C GLN A 476 -18.67 -9.78 -1.25
N SER A 477 -19.33 -10.12 -2.36
CA SER A 477 -20.08 -9.13 -3.07
C SER A 477 -21.06 -8.61 -2.03
N PHE A 478 -20.66 -7.59 -1.27
CA PHE A 478 -21.54 -6.54 -0.86
C PHE A 478 -22.24 -6.27 -2.18
N LYS A 479 -23.49 -6.77 -2.31
CA LYS A 479 -24.50 -6.06 -3.09
C LYS A 479 -24.19 -4.63 -2.76
N PRO A 480 -23.57 -3.87 -3.68
CA PRO A 480 -22.83 -2.67 -3.35
C PRO A 480 -23.78 -1.95 -2.43
N SER A 481 -23.46 -1.88 -1.13
CA SER A 481 -24.39 -1.31 -0.14
C SER A 481 -24.78 -0.05 -0.83
N GLU A 482 -26.05 0.03 -1.27
CA GLU A 482 -26.47 1.04 -2.21
C GLU A 482 -25.85 2.28 -1.64
N TRP A 483 -24.87 2.86 -2.35
CA TRP A 483 -24.38 4.15 -1.95
C TRP A 483 -25.62 4.97 -2.21
N LYS A 484 -26.54 5.01 -1.24
CA LYS A 484 -27.65 5.93 -1.19
C LYS A 484 -26.88 7.20 -1.23
N LYS A 485 -26.81 7.79 -2.42
CA LYS A 485 -26.15 9.05 -2.65
C LYS A 485 -26.86 9.99 -1.69
N MET A 486 -26.31 10.17 -0.49
CA MET A 486 -26.94 10.96 0.57
C MET A 486 -27.11 12.41 0.11
N VAL A 487 -26.34 12.77 -0.92
CA VAL A 487 -26.39 14.05 -1.60
C VAL A 487 -26.58 13.81 -3.10
N SER A 488 -27.73 14.24 -3.63
CA SER A 488 -27.98 14.25 -5.07
C SER A 488 -26.98 15.17 -5.79
N ASN A 489 -26.72 14.91 -7.08
CA ASN A 489 -25.88 15.81 -7.88
C ASN A 489 -26.43 17.24 -7.91
N GLN A 490 -27.75 17.40 -7.80
CA GLN A 490 -28.41 18.70 -7.68
C GLN A 490 -28.02 19.41 -6.38
N ARG A 491 -28.03 18.71 -5.22
CA ARG A 491 -27.56 19.27 -3.94
C ARG A 491 -26.08 19.65 -3.99
N LYS A 492 -25.22 18.85 -4.62
CA LYS A 492 -23.80 19.22 -4.82
C LYS A 492 -23.64 20.50 -5.64
N ARG A 493 -24.40 20.63 -6.73
CA ARG A 493 -24.42 21.86 -7.55
C ARG A 493 -24.93 23.07 -6.76
N ALA A 494 -25.96 22.89 -5.94
CA ALA A 494 -26.49 23.95 -5.08
C ALA A 494 -25.44 24.43 -4.06
N VAL A 495 -24.73 23.51 -3.39
CA VAL A 495 -23.65 23.85 -2.44
C VAL A 495 -22.53 24.62 -3.13
N VAL A 496 -22.14 24.23 -4.35
CA VAL A 496 -21.14 24.98 -5.13
C VAL A 496 -21.66 26.36 -5.54
N ALA A 497 -22.94 26.51 -5.83
CA ALA A 497 -23.56 27.80 -6.11
C ALA A 497 -23.60 28.70 -4.87
N CYS A 498 -23.76 28.14 -3.66
CA CYS A 498 -23.70 28.89 -2.40
C CYS A 498 -22.33 29.58 -2.20
N PHE A 499 -21.23 28.93 -2.59
CA PHE A 499 -19.90 29.57 -2.56
C PHE A 499 -19.72 30.72 -3.56
N ARG A 500 -20.64 30.86 -4.53
CA ARG A 500 -20.66 31.96 -5.51
C ARG A 500 -21.68 33.04 -5.15
N MET A 501 -22.27 32.99 -3.95
CA MET A 501 -23.22 34.00 -3.52
C MET A 501 -22.54 35.37 -3.41
N ILE A 502 -23.23 36.38 -3.91
CA ILE A 502 -22.80 37.77 -3.83
C ILE A 502 -23.17 38.28 -2.44
N PRO A 503 -22.23 38.84 -1.66
CA PRO A 503 -22.53 39.37 -0.34
C PRO A 503 -23.49 40.57 -0.44
N VAL A 504 -24.34 40.75 0.57
CA VAL A 504 -25.46 41.72 0.53
C VAL A 504 -24.99 43.15 0.27
N TYR A 505 -23.83 43.54 0.80
CA TYR A 505 -23.25 44.88 0.58
C TYR A 505 -22.80 45.13 -0.87
N SER A 506 -22.63 44.08 -1.67
CA SER A 506 -22.25 44.18 -3.09
C SER A 506 -23.45 44.08 -4.05
N ILE A 507 -24.68 43.98 -3.53
CA ILE A 507 -25.89 43.92 -4.34
C ILE A 507 -26.27 45.33 -4.81
N PRO A 508 -26.61 45.54 -6.10
CA PRO A 508 -27.11 46.82 -6.58
C PRO A 508 -28.35 47.29 -5.80
N ARG A 509 -28.39 48.58 -5.44
CA ARG A 509 -29.40 49.16 -4.54
C ARG A 509 -30.85 48.79 -4.89
N HIS A 510 -31.22 48.86 -6.16
CA HIS A 510 -32.57 48.51 -6.63
C HIS A 510 -32.92 47.02 -6.39
N ARG A 511 -31.95 46.11 -6.54
CA ARG A 511 -32.14 44.67 -6.24
C ARG A 511 -32.24 44.41 -4.76
N GLY A 512 -31.45 45.11 -3.94
CA GLY A 512 -31.54 45.04 -2.48
C GLY A 512 -32.93 45.45 -1.98
N ILE A 513 -33.48 46.56 -2.51
CA ILE A 513 -34.83 47.04 -2.18
C ILE A 513 -35.89 46.01 -2.58
N ASN A 514 -35.79 45.44 -3.78
CA ASN A 514 -36.74 44.43 -4.26
C ASN A 514 -36.69 43.11 -3.46
N LEU A 515 -35.55 42.78 -2.84
CA LEU A 515 -35.45 41.65 -1.90
C LEU A 515 -36.00 42.01 -0.52
N PHE A 516 -35.84 43.26 -0.09
CA PHE A 516 -36.27 43.75 1.21
C PHE A 516 -37.79 43.92 1.32
N LEU A 517 -38.44 44.56 0.34
CA LEU A 517 -39.87 44.89 0.42
C LEU A 517 -40.79 43.67 0.64
N PRO A 518 -40.63 42.53 -0.07
CA PRO A 518 -41.45 41.35 0.18
C PRO A 518 -41.22 40.76 1.58
N ALA A 519 -39.97 40.75 2.03
CA ALA A 519 -39.62 40.26 3.37
C ALA A 519 -40.19 41.16 4.46
N PHE A 520 -40.12 42.48 4.30
CA PHE A 520 -40.69 43.47 5.22
C PHE A 520 -42.22 43.35 5.27
N SER A 521 -42.88 43.24 4.12
CA SER A 521 -44.34 43.04 4.06
C SER A 521 -44.77 41.76 4.78
N GLN A 522 -44.09 40.64 4.57
CA GLN A 522 -44.47 39.36 5.21
C GLN A 522 -44.08 39.25 6.68
N LYS A 523 -42.99 39.87 7.10
CA LYS A 523 -42.44 39.69 8.45
C LYS A 523 -42.82 40.80 9.43
N TRP A 524 -43.17 41.98 8.93
CA TRP A 524 -43.45 43.16 9.75
C TRP A 524 -44.87 43.65 9.56
N LEU A 525 -45.34 43.81 8.31
CA LEU A 525 -46.68 44.33 8.05
C LEU A 525 -47.79 43.28 8.21
N ALA A 526 -47.47 41.99 8.07
CA ALA A 526 -48.45 40.92 8.23
C ALA A 526 -48.84 40.65 9.69
N ASP A 527 -47.96 40.96 10.64
CA ASP A 527 -48.19 40.80 12.09
C ASP A 527 -48.68 42.12 12.75
N GLU A 528 -48.86 43.19 11.97
CA GLU A 528 -49.35 44.48 12.47
C GLU A 528 -50.87 44.43 12.62
N ASP A 529 -51.36 44.58 13.85
CA ASP A 529 -52.80 44.56 14.15
C ASP A 529 -53.46 45.85 13.63
N VAL A 530 -54.38 45.69 12.69
CA VAL A 530 -55.09 46.78 12.01
C VAL A 530 -56.45 47.08 12.65
N ASP A 531 -56.69 46.61 13.89
CA ASP A 531 -57.92 46.82 14.66
C ASP A 531 -59.19 46.40 13.86
N GLN A 532 -59.07 45.35 13.04
CA GLN A 532 -60.16 44.88 12.19
C GLN A 532 -61.39 44.47 13.01
N ASP A 533 -61.18 43.99 14.23
CA ASP A 533 -62.22 43.57 15.17
C ASP A 533 -63.09 44.74 15.66
N ARG A 534 -62.55 45.97 15.74
CA ARG A 534 -63.30 47.16 16.15
C ARG A 534 -64.29 47.60 15.08
N LEU A 535 -63.91 47.48 13.81
CA LEU A 535 -64.81 47.72 12.68
C LEU A 535 -65.98 46.72 12.68
N VAL A 536 -65.74 45.46 13.06
CA VAL A 536 -66.81 44.45 13.20
C VAL A 536 -67.75 44.80 14.34
N ALA A 537 -67.20 45.17 15.49
CA ALA A 537 -67.98 45.50 16.67
C ALA A 537 -68.92 46.69 16.42
N ASP A 538 -68.44 47.76 15.77
CA ASP A 538 -69.26 48.94 15.46
C ASP A 538 -70.37 48.62 14.45
N VAL A 539 -70.09 47.78 13.44
CA VAL A 539 -71.12 47.33 12.48
C VAL A 539 -72.18 46.46 13.18
N CYS A 540 -71.77 45.53 14.05
CA CYS A 540 -72.70 44.62 14.72
C CYS A 540 -73.50 45.29 15.85
N ALA A 541 -72.92 46.23 16.59
CA ALA A 541 -73.57 46.93 17.69
C ALA A 541 -74.71 47.86 17.22
N SER A 542 -74.68 48.32 15.98
CA SER A 542 -75.76 49.13 15.40
C SER A 542 -77.06 48.36 15.11
N ASN A 543 -77.08 47.03 15.29
CA ASN A 543 -78.22 46.16 14.95
C ASN A 543 -79.03 45.62 16.15
N THR A 544 -78.74 46.00 17.40
CA THR A 544 -79.45 45.46 18.58
C THR A 544 -80.72 46.22 18.97
N SER A 545 -81.61 46.47 18.00
CA SER A 545 -83.02 46.76 18.29
C SER A 545 -83.93 46.32 17.14
N GLY A 546 -84.41 45.08 17.20
CA GLY A 546 -85.64 44.59 16.55
C GLY A 546 -85.71 44.70 15.02
N VAL A 547 -85.41 43.58 14.33
CA VAL A 547 -85.72 43.28 12.91
C VAL A 547 -85.61 44.48 11.94
N ALA A 548 -84.40 44.72 11.42
CA ALA A 548 -84.25 45.41 10.14
C ALA A 548 -82.88 45.14 9.49
N SER A 549 -82.92 44.84 8.19
CA SER A 549 -81.79 44.54 7.30
C SER A 549 -80.79 45.70 7.20
N THR A 550 -79.49 45.43 7.39
CA THR A 550 -78.43 46.44 7.13
C THR A 550 -78.12 46.48 5.64
N THR A 551 -78.54 47.54 4.96
CA THR A 551 -78.18 47.76 3.55
C THR A 551 -76.87 48.53 3.44
N ILE A 552 -75.78 47.85 3.07
CA ILE A 552 -74.49 48.50 2.78
C ILE A 552 -74.52 49.01 1.34
N ARG A 553 -74.47 50.34 1.16
CA ARG A 553 -74.43 50.97 -0.17
C ARG A 553 -73.00 51.21 -0.61
N SER A 554 -72.60 50.63 -1.74
CA SER A 554 -71.41 51.05 -2.48
C SER A 554 -71.62 52.46 -3.05
N ILE A 555 -70.65 53.36 -2.87
CA ILE A 555 -70.69 54.72 -3.41
C ILE A 555 -70.41 54.74 -4.93
N GLU A 556 -69.92 53.64 -5.52
CA GLU A 556 -69.48 53.59 -6.92
C GLU A 556 -70.29 52.64 -7.83
N SER A 557 -71.42 52.09 -7.40
CA SER A 557 -72.25 51.22 -8.27
C SER A 557 -73.75 51.42 -8.10
N ALA A 558 -74.45 51.69 -9.21
CA ALA A 558 -75.87 52.07 -9.31
C ALA A 558 -76.91 50.97 -8.97
N SER A 559 -76.55 49.94 -8.23
CA SER A 559 -77.49 48.95 -7.71
C SER A 559 -77.08 48.57 -6.28
N PRO A 560 -77.97 48.72 -5.27
CA PRO A 560 -77.63 48.40 -3.89
C PRO A 560 -77.41 46.89 -3.76
N VAL A 561 -76.26 46.49 -3.23
CA VAL A 561 -76.01 45.10 -2.83
C VAL A 561 -76.57 44.94 -1.42
N VAL A 562 -77.71 44.25 -1.31
CA VAL A 562 -78.30 43.89 -0.01
C VAL A 562 -77.76 42.52 0.39
N ALA A 563 -77.22 42.42 1.61
CA ALA A 563 -76.81 41.15 2.19
C ALA A 563 -77.58 40.96 3.51
N HIS A 564 -78.34 39.88 3.63
CA HIS A 564 -79.11 39.56 4.83
C HIS A 564 -78.27 38.70 5.77
N LEU A 565 -77.96 39.20 6.97
CA LEU A 565 -77.16 38.51 7.99
C LEU A 565 -78.06 37.98 9.12
N VAL A 566 -77.92 36.69 9.45
CA VAL A 566 -78.63 36.02 10.55
C VAL A 566 -77.62 35.32 11.45
N GLU A 567 -77.82 35.41 12.77
CA GLU A 567 -76.98 34.77 13.78
C GLU A 567 -77.42 33.31 14.00
N ASP A 568 -76.49 32.37 13.82
CA ASP A 568 -76.68 30.94 14.12
C ASP A 568 -76.67 30.68 15.64
N GLU A 569 -77.28 29.59 16.11
CA GLU A 569 -77.33 29.18 17.52
C GLU A 569 -75.96 29.04 18.22
N THR A 570 -74.86 29.09 17.47
CA THR A 570 -73.48 29.15 17.97
C THR A 570 -72.91 30.57 18.11
N GLY A 571 -73.67 31.62 17.79
CA GLY A 571 -73.26 33.04 17.86
C GLY A 571 -72.46 33.53 16.65
N LEU A 572 -72.55 32.84 15.50
CA LEU A 572 -71.84 33.18 14.25
C LEU A 572 -72.81 33.76 13.22
N LEU A 573 -72.47 34.92 12.63
CA LEU A 573 -73.28 35.57 11.60
C LEU A 573 -73.13 34.87 10.23
N LYS A 574 -74.24 34.43 9.64
CA LYS A 574 -74.35 33.83 8.29
C LYS A 574 -75.13 34.74 7.35
N ILE A 575 -74.74 34.78 6.08
CA ILE A 575 -75.48 35.50 5.02
C ILE A 575 -76.53 34.56 4.42
N GLU A 576 -77.83 34.86 4.55
CA GLU A 576 -78.92 34.05 3.99
C GLU A 576 -79.18 34.34 2.49
N GLU A 577 -78.99 35.58 2.04
CA GLU A 577 -79.07 35.95 0.61
C GLU A 577 -77.93 36.90 0.22
N GLY A 578 -77.25 36.61 -0.90
CA GLY A 578 -76.11 37.39 -1.39
C GLY A 578 -76.14 37.59 -2.92
N PRO A 579 -75.40 38.59 -3.44
CA PRO A 579 -75.47 38.99 -4.85
C PRO A 579 -74.88 37.96 -5.81
N THR A 580 -75.31 38.03 -7.08
CA THR A 580 -74.86 37.13 -8.16
C THR A 580 -73.33 37.16 -8.36
N GLU A 581 -72.79 36.07 -8.90
CA GLU A 581 -71.37 35.71 -8.96
C GLU A 581 -70.43 36.79 -9.54
N LYS A 582 -70.94 37.74 -10.32
CA LYS A 582 -70.18 38.86 -10.91
C LYS A 582 -69.95 40.06 -9.99
N GLN A 583 -70.62 40.16 -8.84
CA GLN A 583 -70.39 41.23 -7.85
C GLN A 583 -69.45 40.80 -6.70
N LYS A 584 -68.90 39.59 -6.75
CA LYS A 584 -68.05 38.99 -5.69
C LYS A 584 -66.58 39.41 -5.70
N ASN A 585 -66.24 40.60 -6.18
CA ASN A 585 -64.84 41.05 -6.18
C ASN A 585 -64.59 42.17 -5.17
N PHE A 586 -63.53 41.96 -4.39
CA PHE A 586 -63.01 42.82 -3.33
C PHE A 586 -63.78 42.83 -2.00
N PHE A 587 -65.06 43.21 -1.97
CA PHE A 587 -65.79 43.35 -0.69
C PHE A 587 -66.03 42.02 0.04
N TYR A 588 -66.39 40.96 -0.68
CA TYR A 588 -66.69 39.64 -0.08
C TYR A 588 -65.47 38.96 0.54
N LYS A 589 -64.26 39.21 0.00
CA LYS A 589 -63.02 38.64 0.55
C LYS A 589 -62.54 39.38 1.80
N ILE A 590 -62.73 40.70 1.85
CA ILE A 590 -62.39 41.50 3.03
C ILE A 590 -63.35 41.16 4.19
N TYR A 591 -64.66 41.10 3.92
CA TYR A 591 -65.66 40.76 4.95
C TYR A 591 -65.50 39.34 5.51
N PHE A 592 -65.18 38.35 4.67
CA PHE A 592 -65.01 36.97 5.11
C PHE A 592 -63.71 36.76 5.91
N LEU A 593 -62.68 37.59 5.70
CA LEU A 593 -61.45 37.55 6.50
C LEU A 593 -61.67 38.18 7.87
N ILE A 594 -62.42 39.28 7.91
CA ILE A 594 -62.76 40.02 9.13
C ILE A 594 -63.70 39.23 10.06
N LEU A 595 -64.64 38.43 9.52
CA LEU A 595 -65.56 37.61 10.33
C LEU A 595 -64.95 36.28 10.83
N LYS A 596 -63.78 35.89 10.33
CA LYS A 596 -63.14 34.59 10.66
C LYS A 596 -62.14 34.69 11.81
N THR A 597 -61.89 35.88 12.35
CA THR A 597 -61.00 36.14 13.49
C THR A 597 -61.71 36.08 14.85
N LYS A 598 -62.63 35.12 15.02
CA LYS A 598 -63.06 34.61 16.33
C LYS A 598 -62.86 33.11 16.41
#